data_AF-A0A2S5LUM3-F1
#
_entry.id   AF-A0A2S5LUM3-F1
#
_cell.length_a   1.000
_cell.length_b   1.000
_cell.length_c   1.000
_cell.angle_alpha   90.00
_cell.angle_beta   90.00
_cell.angle_gamma   90.00
#
_symmetry.space_group_name_H-M   'P 1'
#
loop_
_entity.id
_entity.type
_entity.pdbx_description
1 polymer ?
#
loop_
_entity_poly.entity_id
_entity_poly.type
_entity_poly.pdbx_seq_one_letter_code
_entity_poly.pdbx_strand_id
1 'polypeptide(L)'
;MKPNAENRFPSYAETKGVKWLLYELFDHLWPWSKQGWLQHKAIQMAGLAFSVAVTVAWALAANGLLGADALIGWWLGWSIYEIVIRLQCKPYIKDGPWWGRRYRPAGRMDMICYVLFKNLLIGALLFITLRNLGLLQMVS
;
A
#
# COMPACT_ATOMS: atom_id res chain seq x y z
N MET A 1 -5.28 15.50 15.05
CA MET A 1 -3.92 16.01 14.76
C MET A 1 -3.94 16.50 13.31
N LYS A 2 -3.76 17.81 13.08
CA LYS A 2 -3.83 18.39 11.73
C LYS A 2 -2.55 17.99 10.96
N PRO A 3 -2.64 17.51 9.71
CA PRO A 3 -1.44 17.22 8.92
C PRO A 3 -0.65 18.52 8.70
N ASN A 4 0.65 18.48 8.95
CA ASN A 4 1.56 19.60 8.67
C ASN A 4 1.45 19.99 7.19
N ALA A 5 1.36 21.28 6.90
CA ALA A 5 1.09 21.81 5.56
C ALA A 5 2.10 21.32 4.50
N GLU A 6 3.31 20.97 4.93
CA GLU A 6 4.45 20.50 4.14
C GLU A 6 4.23 19.10 3.52
N ASN A 7 3.40 18.24 4.10
CA ASN A 7 3.16 16.87 3.63
C ASN A 7 1.98 16.72 2.66
N ARG A 8 1.40 17.83 2.17
CA ARG A 8 0.21 17.78 1.29
C ARG A 8 0.53 17.51 -0.18
N PHE A 9 1.81 17.52 -0.54
CA PHE A 9 2.27 17.28 -1.90
C PHE A 9 3.57 16.46 -1.88
N PRO A 10 3.84 15.62 -2.90
CA PRO A 10 5.08 14.88 -2.97
C PRO A 10 6.27 15.81 -3.24
N SER A 11 7.37 15.62 -2.51
CA SER A 11 8.60 16.40 -2.70
C SER A 11 9.23 16.23 -4.08
N TYR A 12 8.89 15.15 -4.79
CA TYR A 12 9.36 14.85 -6.14
C TYR A 12 8.45 15.38 -7.26
N ALA A 13 7.38 16.13 -6.93
CA ALA A 13 6.40 16.62 -7.91
C ALA A 13 7.03 17.44 -9.06
N GLU A 14 8.13 18.15 -8.79
CA GLU A 14 8.82 19.00 -9.76
C GLU A 14 9.82 18.23 -10.65
N THR A 15 10.09 16.96 -10.33
CA THR A 15 11.02 16.14 -11.12
C THR A 15 10.45 15.82 -12.52
N LYS A 16 11.34 15.65 -13.51
CA LYS A 16 10.97 15.41 -14.91
C LYS A 16 11.61 14.13 -15.45
N GLY A 17 11.01 13.58 -16.52
CA GLY A 17 11.53 12.43 -17.24
C GLY A 17 11.45 11.12 -16.46
N VAL A 18 12.37 10.19 -16.75
CA VAL A 18 12.41 8.83 -16.18
C VAL A 18 12.54 8.85 -14.65
N LYS A 19 13.23 9.84 -14.09
CA LYS A 19 13.37 10.00 -12.63
C LYS A 19 12.01 10.20 -11.95
N TRP A 20 11.12 10.99 -12.55
CA TRP A 20 9.76 11.15 -12.04
C TRP A 20 9.02 9.82 -12.01
N LEU A 21 9.11 9.02 -13.08
CA LEU A 21 8.44 7.73 -13.18
C LEU A 21 8.91 6.75 -12.09
N LEU A 22 10.22 6.70 -11.84
CA LEU A 22 10.80 5.84 -10.79
C LEU A 22 10.35 6.27 -9.40
N TYR A 23 10.36 7.57 -9.11
CA TYR A 23 9.87 8.08 -7.82
C TYR A 23 8.38 7.85 -7.64
N GLU A 24 7.59 8.02 -8.70
CA GLU A 24 6.15 7.76 -8.69
C GLU A 24 5.87 6.28 -8.38
N LEU A 25 6.56 5.38 -9.07
CA LEU A 25 6.43 3.93 -8.86
C LEU A 25 6.82 3.54 -7.42
N PHE A 26 7.97 4.05 -6.96
CA PHE A 26 8.44 3.79 -5.61
C PHE A 26 7.46 4.34 -4.57
N ASP A 27 6.92 5.53 -4.77
CA ASP A 27 5.95 6.13 -3.85
C ASP A 27 4.61 5.38 -3.81
N HIS A 28 4.21 4.77 -4.93
CA HIS A 28 3.02 3.92 -5.02
C HIS A 28 3.20 2.55 -4.38
N LEU A 29 4.39 1.95 -4.52
CA LEU A 29 4.69 0.62 -4.00
C LEU A 29 5.16 0.65 -2.54
N TRP A 30 5.86 1.71 -2.13
CA TRP A 30 6.48 1.82 -0.81
C TRP A 30 5.66 2.72 0.11
N PRO A 31 5.01 2.16 1.16
CA PRO A 31 4.15 2.94 2.04
C PRO A 31 4.91 3.86 2.99
N TRP A 32 6.18 3.56 3.27
CA TRP A 32 6.98 4.33 4.24
C TRP A 32 7.58 5.61 3.65
N SER A 33 7.74 6.65 4.48
CA SER A 33 8.44 7.88 4.13
C SER A 33 9.43 8.28 5.22
N LYS A 34 10.54 8.94 4.86
CA LYS A 34 11.54 9.44 5.83
C LYS A 34 10.89 10.36 6.89
N GLN A 35 9.97 11.22 6.47
CA GLN A 35 9.21 12.10 7.37
C GLN A 35 8.31 11.33 8.34
N GLY A 36 7.68 10.24 7.87
CA GLY A 36 6.88 9.36 8.73
C GLY A 36 7.70 8.69 9.83
N TRP A 37 8.96 8.33 9.55
CA TRP A 37 9.89 7.78 10.56
C TRP A 37 10.33 8.83 11.59
N LEU A 38 10.32 10.12 11.24
CA LEU A 38 10.69 11.19 12.16
C LEU A 38 9.51 11.61 13.05
N GLN A 39 8.29 11.68 12.50
CA GLN A 39 7.12 12.24 13.18
C GLN A 39 6.19 11.17 13.80
N HIS A 40 6.17 9.95 13.27
CA HIS A 40 5.17 8.93 13.62
C HIS A 40 5.79 7.54 13.86
N LYS A 41 6.88 7.49 14.63
CA LYS A 41 7.60 6.25 15.00
C LYS A 41 6.70 5.18 15.60
N ALA A 42 5.73 5.56 16.44
CA ALA A 42 4.82 4.60 17.08
C ALA A 42 3.94 3.86 16.06
N ILE A 43 3.42 4.55 15.03
CA ILE A 43 2.63 3.90 13.98
C ILE A 43 3.50 3.05 13.06
N GLN A 44 4.72 3.50 12.76
CA GLN A 44 5.71 2.71 12.03
C GLN A 44 6.03 1.40 12.75
N MET A 45 6.26 1.46 14.07
CA MET A 45 6.52 0.28 14.89
C MET A 45 5.27 -0.61 15.03
N ALA A 46 4.07 -0.04 15.14
CA ALA A 46 2.83 -0.80 15.11
C ALA A 46 2.66 -1.54 13.77
N GLY A 47 3.04 -0.89 12.66
CA GLY A 47 3.11 -1.49 11.33
C GLY A 47 4.11 -2.63 11.22
N LEU A 48 5.29 -2.45 11.82
CA LEU A 48 6.31 -3.49 11.88
C LEU A 48 5.84 -4.68 12.73
N ALA A 49 5.27 -4.43 13.91
CA ALA A 49 4.70 -5.45 14.78
C ALA A 49 3.53 -6.19 14.12
N PHE A 50 2.67 -5.46 13.39
CA PHE A 50 1.62 -6.05 12.58
C PHE A 50 2.20 -6.94 11.47
N SER A 51 3.22 -6.47 10.75
CA SER A 51 3.91 -7.27 9.73
C SER A 51 4.50 -8.56 10.30
N VAL A 52 5.07 -8.51 11.51
CA VAL A 52 5.58 -9.69 12.24
C VAL A 52 4.44 -10.63 12.65
N ALA A 53 3.37 -10.12 13.28
CA ALA A 53 2.22 -10.93 13.69
C ALA A 53 1.59 -11.66 12.51
N VAL A 54 1.51 -10.97 11.36
CA VAL A 54 0.99 -11.55 10.13
C VAL A 54 1.99 -12.54 9.50
N THR A 55 3.30 -12.30 9.58
CA THR A 55 4.33 -13.28 9.17
C THR A 55 4.22 -14.58 9.99
N VAL A 56 3.93 -14.47 11.29
CA VAL A 56 3.68 -15.62 12.16
C VAL A 56 2.40 -16.36 11.74
N ALA A 57 1.31 -15.63 11.43
CA ALA A 57 0.09 -16.22 10.91
C ALA A 57 0.33 -16.97 9.58
N TRP A 58 1.23 -16.48 8.72
CA TRP A 58 1.66 -17.15 7.49
C TRP A 58 2.46 -18.42 7.74
N ALA A 59 3.39 -18.41 8.70
CA ALA A 59 4.10 -19.62 9.10
C ALA A 59 3.12 -20.69 9.58
N LEU A 60 2.08 -20.29 10.32
CA LEU A 60 1.00 -21.20 10.74
C LEU A 60 0.15 -21.68 9.54
N ALA A 61 -0.16 -20.80 8.58
CA ALA A 61 -0.89 -21.15 7.36
C ALA A 61 -0.14 -22.16 6.49
N ALA A 62 1.17 -21.97 6.31
CA ALA A 62 2.04 -22.85 5.53
C ALA A 62 2.14 -24.28 6.08
N ASN A 63 1.82 -24.49 7.37
CA ASN A 63 1.69 -25.82 7.98
C ASN A 63 0.35 -26.51 7.64
N GLY A 64 -0.43 -25.98 6.69
CA GLY A 64 -1.72 -26.55 6.25
C GLY A 64 -2.90 -26.21 7.16
N LEU A 65 -2.72 -25.29 8.12
CA LEU A 65 -3.74 -24.93 9.10
C LEU A 65 -4.64 -23.75 8.67
N LEU A 66 -4.29 -23.01 7.60
CA LEU A 66 -5.09 -21.89 7.11
C LEU A 66 -5.13 -21.87 5.58
N GLY A 67 -6.35 -21.76 5.03
CA GLY A 67 -6.62 -21.79 3.60
C GLY A 67 -6.55 -20.41 2.93
N ALA A 68 -7.30 -20.22 1.85
CA ALA A 68 -7.42 -18.96 1.10
C ALA A 68 -7.78 -17.75 2.00
N ASP A 69 -8.44 -18.01 3.12
CA ASP A 69 -8.74 -17.15 4.25
C ASP A 69 -7.49 -16.44 4.83
N ALA A 70 -6.32 -17.10 4.91
CA ALA A 70 -5.08 -16.44 5.32
C ALA A 70 -4.56 -15.45 4.27
N LEU A 71 -4.68 -15.78 2.99
CA LEU A 71 -4.29 -14.89 1.90
C LEU A 71 -5.21 -13.66 1.86
N ILE A 72 -6.51 -13.82 2.07
CA ILE A 72 -7.46 -12.71 2.18
C ILE A 72 -7.12 -11.86 3.42
N GLY A 73 -6.84 -12.49 4.56
CA GLY A 73 -6.40 -11.81 5.78
C GLY A 73 -5.12 -10.98 5.56
N TRP A 74 -4.16 -11.50 4.79
CA TRP A 74 -2.95 -10.77 4.39
C TRP A 74 -3.27 -9.50 3.60
N TRP A 75 -4.03 -9.64 2.51
CA TRP A 75 -4.39 -8.50 1.65
C TRP A 75 -5.20 -7.45 2.40
N LEU A 76 -6.12 -7.88 3.27
CA LEU A 76 -6.93 -6.99 4.09
C LEU A 76 -6.07 -6.26 5.14
N GLY A 77 -5.23 -7.00 5.87
CA GLY A 77 -4.32 -6.46 6.86
C GLY A 77 -3.36 -5.43 6.28
N TRP A 78 -2.70 -5.77 5.18
CA TRP A 78 -1.81 -4.87 4.46
C TRP A 78 -2.53 -3.59 4.00
N SER A 79 -3.76 -3.72 3.51
CA SER A 79 -4.56 -2.57 3.07
C SER A 79 -4.91 -1.64 4.23
N ILE A 80 -5.36 -2.17 5.37
CA ILE A 80 -5.67 -1.36 6.58
C ILE A 80 -4.41 -0.64 7.05
N TYR A 81 -3.29 -1.35 7.14
CA TYR A 81 -2.02 -0.77 7.52
C TYR A 81 -1.60 0.37 6.58
N GLU A 82 -1.69 0.13 5.26
CA GLU A 82 -1.32 1.12 4.25
C GLU A 82 -2.21 2.37 4.30
N ILE A 83 -3.51 2.22 4.58
CA ILE A 83 -4.44 3.35 4.78
C ILE A 83 -3.98 4.21 5.96
N VAL A 84 -3.67 3.59 7.10
CA VAL A 84 -3.27 4.32 8.32
C VAL A 84 -1.95 5.07 8.11
N ILE A 85 -0.93 4.39 7.56
CA ILE A 85 0.39 5.01 7.38
C ILE A 85 0.33 6.11 6.31
N ARG A 86 -0.40 5.93 5.20
CA ARG A 86 -0.55 6.98 4.18
C ARG A 86 -1.35 8.16 4.70
N LEU A 87 -2.42 7.96 5.46
CA LEU A 87 -3.17 9.09 6.06
C LEU A 87 -2.30 9.97 6.98
N GLN A 88 -1.27 9.42 7.59
CA GLN A 88 -0.39 10.16 8.49
C GLN A 88 0.84 10.73 7.79
N CYS A 89 1.42 9.97 6.87
CA CYS A 89 2.74 10.25 6.30
C CYS A 89 2.68 10.76 4.86
N LYS A 90 1.60 10.45 4.13
CA LYS A 90 1.38 10.82 2.72
C LYS A 90 -0.12 11.14 2.47
N PRO A 91 -0.71 12.16 3.15
CA PRO A 91 -2.14 12.46 3.09
C PRO A 91 -2.55 13.17 1.79
N TYR A 92 -2.12 12.64 0.65
CA TYR A 92 -2.41 13.15 -0.68
C TYR A 92 -2.69 12.00 -1.63
N ILE A 93 -3.50 12.28 -2.65
CA ILE A 93 -3.78 11.36 -3.75
C ILE A 93 -3.71 12.11 -5.07
N LYS A 94 -3.59 11.39 -6.18
CA LYS A 94 -3.70 11.98 -7.51
C LYS A 94 -5.15 12.30 -7.85
N ASP A 95 -5.30 13.43 -8.54
CA ASP A 95 -6.59 13.91 -9.05
C ASP A 95 -6.66 13.72 -10.58
N GLY A 96 -7.45 12.72 -10.99
CA GLY A 96 -7.52 12.22 -12.36
C GLY A 96 -6.71 10.95 -12.58
N PRO A 97 -6.32 10.64 -13.83
CA PRO A 97 -5.56 9.43 -14.14
C PRO A 97 -4.25 9.35 -13.33
N TRP A 98 -3.83 8.14 -12.98
CA TRP A 98 -2.63 7.92 -12.17
C TRP A 98 -1.34 8.42 -12.84
N TRP A 99 -1.31 8.58 -14.16
CA TRP A 99 -0.21 9.21 -14.91
C TRP A 99 -0.26 10.75 -14.91
N GLY A 100 -1.31 11.35 -14.37
CA GLY A 100 -1.46 12.80 -14.21
C GLY A 100 -0.48 13.36 -13.18
N ARG A 101 -0.38 14.70 -13.12
CA ARG A 101 0.50 15.43 -12.17
C ARG A 101 -0.24 16.27 -11.14
N ARG A 102 -1.57 16.17 -11.12
CA ARG A 102 -2.39 16.89 -10.15
C ARG A 102 -2.50 16.05 -8.89
N TYR A 103 -2.09 16.61 -7.77
CA TYR A 103 -2.24 16.00 -6.45
C TYR A 103 -3.22 16.83 -5.65
N ARG A 104 -4.06 16.16 -4.86
CA ARG A 104 -4.97 16.79 -3.92
C ARG A 104 -4.79 16.20 -2.54
N PRO A 105 -5.05 16.97 -1.47
CA PRO A 105 -5.15 16.43 -0.12
C PRO A 105 -6.19 15.31 -0.09
N ALA A 106 -5.87 14.23 0.61
CA ALA A 106 -6.72 13.05 0.71
C ALA A 106 -7.55 13.10 1.99
N GLY A 107 -8.88 12.96 1.85
CA GLY A 107 -9.75 12.60 2.96
C GLY A 107 -9.58 11.12 3.37
N ARG A 108 -10.26 10.71 4.44
CA ARG A 108 -10.23 9.30 4.89
C ARG A 108 -10.80 8.35 3.84
N MET A 109 -11.97 8.68 3.30
CA MET A 109 -12.62 7.86 2.26
C MET A 109 -11.80 7.82 0.98
N ASP A 110 -11.21 8.95 0.59
CA ASP A 110 -10.32 9.01 -0.57
C ASP A 110 -9.15 8.02 -0.45
N MET A 111 -8.51 7.99 0.72
CA MET A 111 -7.38 7.09 0.96
C MET A 111 -7.81 5.62 1.02
N ILE A 112 -8.97 5.32 1.63
CA ILE A 112 -9.54 3.97 1.68
C ILE A 112 -9.77 3.46 0.25
N CYS A 113 -10.52 4.22 -0.56
CA CYS A 113 -10.80 3.85 -1.94
C CYS A 113 -9.51 3.70 -2.77
N TYR A 114 -8.57 4.64 -2.61
CA TYR A 114 -7.30 4.62 -3.31
C TYR A 114 -6.47 3.36 -3.01
N VAL A 115 -6.28 3.04 -1.73
CA VAL A 115 -5.46 1.90 -1.31
C VAL A 115 -6.13 0.58 -1.66
N LEU A 116 -7.44 0.43 -1.38
CA LEU A 116 -8.18 -0.79 -1.69
C LEU A 116 -8.19 -1.07 -3.19
N PHE A 117 -8.45 -0.06 -4.01
CA PHE A 117 -8.44 -0.22 -5.46
C PHE A 117 -7.06 -0.66 -5.97
N LYS A 118 -5.98 0.00 -5.51
CA LYS A 118 -4.62 -0.35 -5.89
C LYS A 118 -4.27 -1.79 -5.49
N ASN A 119 -4.55 -2.18 -4.25
CA ASN A 119 -4.22 -3.53 -3.77
C ASN A 119 -5.05 -4.60 -4.46
N LEU A 120 -6.32 -4.32 -4.78
CA LEU A 120 -7.17 -5.21 -5.57
C LEU A 120 -6.59 -5.42 -6.98
N LEU A 121 -6.15 -4.35 -7.66
CA LEU A 121 -5.52 -4.45 -8.98
C LEU A 121 -4.23 -5.27 -8.94
N ILE A 122 -3.39 -5.09 -7.91
CA ILE A 122 -2.17 -5.88 -7.74
C ILE A 122 -2.53 -7.36 -7.51
N GLY A 123 -3.50 -7.63 -6.62
CA GLY A 123 -3.99 -8.98 -6.37
C GLY A 123 -4.54 -9.66 -7.63
N ALA A 124 -5.33 -8.95 -8.43
CA ALA A 124 -5.87 -9.44 -9.69
C ALA A 124 -4.77 -9.72 -10.72
N LEU A 125 -3.81 -8.80 -10.87
CA LEU A 125 -2.68 -8.98 -11.78
C LEU A 125 -1.81 -10.19 -11.38
N LEU A 126 -1.53 -10.34 -10.08
CA LEU A 126 -0.78 -11.47 -9.54
C LEU A 126 -1.52 -12.78 -9.78
N PHE A 127 -2.84 -12.82 -9.52
CA PHE A 127 -3.67 -13.98 -9.79
C PHE A 127 -3.66 -14.39 -11.27
N ILE A 128 -3.88 -13.43 -12.18
CA ILE A 128 -3.86 -13.67 -13.63
C ILE A 128 -2.49 -14.19 -14.08
N THR A 129 -1.41 -13.59 -13.57
CA THR A 129 -0.04 -13.98 -13.94
C THR A 129 0.28 -15.39 -13.47
N LEU A 130 0.00 -15.72 -12.20
CA LEU A 130 0.23 -17.06 -11.66
C LEU A 130 -0.62 -18.12 -12.37
N ARG A 131 -1.86 -17.78 -12.73
CA ARG A 131 -2.72 -18.66 -13.52
C ARG A 131 -2.16 -18.90 -14.92
N ASN A 132 -1.70 -17.85 -15.60
CA ASN A 132 -1.11 -17.97 -16.94
C ASN A 132 0.21 -18.77 -16.94
N LEU A 133 0.94 -18.76 -15.82
CA LEU A 133 2.16 -19.57 -15.63
C LEU A 133 1.86 -21.02 -15.23
N GLY A 134 0.59 -21.42 -15.07
CA GLY A 134 0.20 -22.76 -14.66
C GLY A 134 0.44 -23.07 -13.18
N LEU A 135 0.79 -22.06 -12.37
CA LEU A 135 1.10 -22.20 -10.94
C LEU A 135 -0.15 -22.21 -10.05
N LEU A 136 -1.31 -21.83 -10.60
CA LEU A 136 -2.61 -21.94 -9.94
C LEU A 136 -3.54 -22.83 -10.77
N GLN A 137 -3.78 -24.04 -10.30
CA GLN A 137 -4.85 -24.88 -10.82
C GLN A 137 -6.12 -24.59 -10.00
N MET A 138 -7.20 -24.17 -10.67
CA MET A 138 -8.50 -24.18 -10.01
C MET A 138 -8.85 -25.65 -9.80
N VAL A 139 -8.97 -26.08 -8.55
CA VAL A 139 -9.57 -27.39 -8.23
C VAL A 139 -10.95 -27.40 -8.87
N SER A 140 -11.10 -28.23 -9.90
CA SER A 140 -12.36 -28.47 -10.61
C SER A 140 -13.27 -29.40 -9.83
#